data_AF-E9EPN2-F1
#
_entry.id   AF-E9EPN2-F1
#
_cell.length_a   1.000
_cell.length_b   1.000
_cell.length_c   1.000
_cell.angle_alpha   90.00
_cell.angle_beta   90.00
_cell.angle_gamma   90.00
#
_symmetry.space_group_name_H-M   'P 1'
#
loop_
_entity.id
_entity.type
_entity.pdbx_description
1 polymer ?
#
loop_
_entity_poly.entity_id
_entity_poly.type
_entity_poly.pdbx_seq_one_letter_code
_entity_poly.pdbx_strand_id
1 'polypeptide(L)'
;MDIIASQSWAYIPDLPDDIGPIRNLLLVYSRIPASDIDSHILRVDQDEFGATFVVGDMLDPDDTRLDDLLHKVTIIYAGSFFHLFNWTQQIYIGKRLVGFLKRGTKNALIYGRHIGTTRPGPSPLGNDMSPYLHDKDSFQRLWDEVGYLTNTKWAVEIEPAGEKIVDVPRIDRDAQPVNFVIHQIS
;
A
#
# COMPACT_ATOMS: atom_id res chain seq x y z
N MET A 1 6.48 5.64 24.48
CA MET A 1 7.06 6.30 23.28
C MET A 1 5.94 6.40 22.26
N ASP A 2 5.87 7.53 21.57
CA ASP A 2 4.69 7.96 20.83
C ASP A 2 4.53 7.20 19.49
N ILE A 3 3.33 6.66 19.26
CA ILE A 3 2.95 5.80 18.12
C ILE A 3 3.06 6.59 16.79
N ILE A 4 3.02 7.92 16.86
CA ILE A 4 3.22 8.83 15.73
C ILE A 4 4.66 8.72 15.17
N ALA A 5 5.66 8.39 16.00
CA ALA A 5 7.04 8.30 15.54
C ALA A 5 7.29 7.07 14.62
N SER A 6 6.55 5.98 14.77
CA SER A 6 6.74 4.76 13.96
C SER A 6 6.04 4.81 12.60
N GLN A 7 5.13 5.76 12.38
CA GLN A 7 4.54 6.05 11.06
C GLN A 7 5.24 7.21 10.35
N SER A 8 5.91 8.11 11.09
CA SER A 8 6.57 9.32 10.55
C SER A 8 7.64 9.08 9.48
N TRP A 9 8.16 7.85 9.34
CA TRP A 9 9.14 7.52 8.30
C TRP A 9 8.49 7.12 6.96
N ALA A 10 7.22 6.70 6.96
CA ALA A 10 6.50 6.23 5.77
C ALA A 10 5.35 7.17 5.36
N TYR A 11 4.73 7.83 6.33
CA TYR A 11 3.61 8.74 6.14
C TYR A 11 3.70 9.86 7.19
N ILE A 12 3.72 11.11 6.75
CA ILE A 12 3.66 12.25 7.66
C ILE A 12 2.18 12.66 7.76
N PRO A 13 1.51 12.46 8.91
CA PRO A 13 0.07 12.69 9.03
C PRO A 13 -0.31 14.16 8.81
N ASP A 14 0.60 15.07 9.18
CA ASP A 14 0.53 16.48 8.86
C ASP A 14 1.81 16.88 8.13
N LEU A 15 1.67 17.50 6.96
CA LEU A 15 2.81 18.06 6.22
C LEU A 15 3.58 19.03 7.15
N PRO A 16 4.90 18.87 7.33
CA PRO A 16 5.69 19.78 8.16
C PRO A 16 5.45 21.24 7.76
N ASP A 17 5.41 22.15 8.73
CA ASP A 17 5.23 23.59 8.43
C ASP A 17 6.30 24.11 7.46
N ASP A 18 7.50 23.52 7.52
CA ASP A 18 8.60 23.67 6.57
C ASP A 18 8.59 22.58 5.49
N ILE A 19 7.53 22.53 4.69
CA ILE A 19 7.62 21.94 3.35
C ILE A 19 7.58 22.99 2.26
N GLY A 20 7.75 24.27 2.62
CA GLY A 20 7.85 25.38 1.67
C GLY A 20 8.76 25.05 0.48
N PRO A 21 9.98 24.53 0.69
CA PRO A 21 10.87 24.14 -0.40
C PRO A 21 10.31 23.03 -1.30
N ILE A 22 9.67 22.00 -0.73
CA ILE A 22 9.11 20.87 -1.48
C ILE A 22 7.83 21.26 -2.20
N ARG A 23 6.91 22.00 -1.53
CA ARG A 23 5.72 22.58 -2.15
C ARG A 23 6.11 23.50 -3.29
N ASN A 24 7.10 24.36 -3.10
CA ASN A 24 7.58 25.24 -4.15
C ASN A 24 8.25 24.46 -5.28
N LEU A 25 9.04 23.43 -4.98
CA LEU A 25 9.63 22.56 -5.99
C LEU A 25 8.55 21.84 -6.81
N LEU A 26 7.57 21.22 -6.16
CA LEU A 26 6.44 20.55 -6.80
C LEU A 26 5.60 21.54 -7.61
N LEU A 27 5.34 22.74 -7.10
CA LEU A 27 4.63 23.80 -7.81
C LEU A 27 5.42 24.28 -9.04
N VAL A 28 6.72 24.49 -8.93
CA VAL A 28 7.58 24.90 -10.05
C VAL A 28 7.64 23.82 -11.13
N TYR A 29 7.71 22.55 -10.72
CA TYR A 29 7.81 21.42 -11.64
C TYR A 29 6.47 21.10 -12.32
N SER A 30 5.39 20.99 -11.53
CA SER A 30 4.05 20.69 -12.04
C SER A 30 3.37 21.88 -12.71
N ARG A 31 3.74 23.10 -12.30
CA ARG A 31 3.04 24.36 -12.62
C ARG A 31 1.56 24.36 -12.19
N ILE A 32 1.20 23.53 -11.22
CA ILE A 32 -0.17 23.36 -10.71
C ILE A 32 -0.20 23.70 -9.21
N PRO A 33 -1.08 24.62 -8.77
CA PRO A 33 -1.30 24.89 -7.35
C PRO A 33 -1.70 23.62 -6.59
N ALA A 34 -1.23 23.46 -5.35
CA ALA A 34 -1.50 22.27 -4.55
C ALA A 34 -3.01 21.98 -4.36
N SER A 35 -3.84 23.03 -4.28
CA SER A 35 -5.30 22.93 -4.20
C SER A 35 -5.95 22.37 -5.46
N ASP A 36 -5.26 22.47 -6.59
CA ASP A 36 -5.80 22.18 -7.91
C ASP A 36 -5.30 20.84 -8.45
N ILE A 37 -4.32 20.21 -7.77
CA ILE A 37 -3.69 18.94 -8.18
C ILE A 37 -4.75 17.86 -8.43
N ASP A 38 -5.66 17.64 -7.49
CA ASP A 38 -6.67 16.59 -7.61
C ASP A 38 -7.58 16.83 -8.82
N SER A 39 -8.08 18.07 -8.96
CA SER A 39 -8.92 18.46 -10.10
C SER A 39 -8.18 18.36 -11.43
N HIS A 40 -6.88 18.65 -11.45
CA HIS A 40 -6.05 18.56 -12.64
C HIS A 40 -5.83 17.10 -13.04
N ILE A 41 -5.48 16.23 -12.09
CA ILE A 41 -5.30 14.79 -12.34
C ILE A 41 -6.59 14.18 -12.88
N LEU A 42 -7.74 14.48 -12.25
CA LEU A 42 -9.05 13.99 -12.68
C LEU A 42 -9.48 14.53 -14.05
N ARG A 43 -8.97 15.69 -14.48
CA ARG A 43 -9.25 16.25 -15.81
C ARG A 43 -8.35 15.63 -16.88
N VAL A 44 -7.07 15.40 -16.59
CA VAL A 44 -6.12 14.75 -17.52
C VAL A 44 -6.55 13.31 -17.84
N ASP A 45 -7.26 12.65 -16.92
CA ASP A 45 -7.98 11.38 -17.13
C ASP A 45 -8.87 11.40 -18.37
N GLN A 46 -9.77 12.39 -18.45
CA GLN A 46 -10.91 12.36 -19.38
C GLN A 46 -10.53 12.65 -20.84
N ASP A 47 -9.49 13.46 -21.07
CA ASP A 47 -9.21 14.01 -22.40
C ASP A 47 -7.91 13.53 -23.05
N GLU A 48 -6.89 13.01 -22.31
CA GLU A 48 -5.54 12.82 -22.86
C GLU A 48 -4.81 11.51 -22.48
N PHE A 49 -5.02 10.96 -21.29
CA PHE A 49 -4.14 9.91 -20.74
C PHE A 49 -4.70 8.48 -20.82
N GLY A 50 -6.01 8.32 -21.07
CA GLY A 50 -6.65 7.01 -21.23
C GLY A 50 -6.60 6.12 -19.99
N ALA A 51 -6.40 6.69 -18.80
CA ALA A 51 -6.37 5.98 -17.52
C ALA A 51 -7.42 6.55 -16.58
N THR A 52 -8.21 5.67 -15.97
CA THR A 52 -9.26 6.04 -15.02
C THR A 52 -8.73 6.20 -13.61
N PHE A 53 -9.01 7.33 -12.96
CA PHE A 53 -8.74 7.57 -11.55
C PHE A 53 -10.00 7.33 -10.72
N VAL A 54 -9.87 6.54 -9.66
CA VAL A 54 -10.96 6.25 -8.73
C VAL A 54 -10.50 6.67 -7.33
N VAL A 55 -11.27 7.54 -6.68
CA VAL A 55 -10.99 8.04 -5.34
C VAL A 55 -11.85 7.30 -4.33
N GLY A 56 -11.23 6.67 -3.34
CA GLY A 56 -11.93 6.03 -2.23
C GLY A 56 -10.99 5.59 -1.11
N ASP A 57 -11.57 5.29 0.04
CA ASP A 57 -10.91 4.83 1.25
C ASP A 57 -10.88 3.29 1.26
N MET A 58 -9.67 2.73 1.18
CA MET A 58 -9.45 1.29 1.20
C MET A 58 -9.74 0.62 2.55
N LEU A 59 -9.92 1.40 3.64
CA LEU A 59 -10.24 0.93 4.99
C LEU A 59 -11.73 1.05 5.34
N ASP A 60 -12.49 1.85 4.60
CA ASP A 60 -13.93 2.02 4.83
C ASP A 60 -14.74 0.95 4.06
N PRO A 61 -15.45 0.03 4.75
CA PRO A 61 -16.33 -0.96 4.11
C PRO A 61 -17.57 -0.40 3.45
N ASP A 62 -17.98 0.80 3.82
CA ASP A 62 -19.16 1.45 3.27
C ASP A 62 -18.80 2.39 2.11
N ASP A 63 -17.51 2.54 1.78
CA ASP A 63 -17.08 3.33 0.64
C ASP A 63 -17.32 2.60 -0.69
N THR A 64 -18.47 2.88 -1.30
CA THR A 64 -18.88 2.34 -2.60
C THR A 64 -18.18 3.01 -3.79
N ARG A 65 -17.37 4.07 -3.60
CA ARG A 65 -16.67 4.73 -4.72
C ARG A 65 -15.68 3.79 -5.40
N LEU A 66 -15.13 2.83 -4.66
CA LEU A 66 -14.23 1.81 -5.20
C LEU A 66 -14.96 0.67 -5.93
N ASP A 67 -16.29 0.64 -5.92
CA ASP A 67 -17.08 -0.39 -6.61
C ASP A 67 -16.88 -0.35 -8.12
N ASP A 68 -16.46 0.81 -8.65
CA ASP A 68 -16.07 0.98 -10.04
C ASP A 68 -14.91 0.05 -10.46
N LEU A 69 -14.13 -0.47 -9.52
CA LEU A 69 -13.04 -1.42 -9.78
C LEU A 69 -13.46 -2.88 -9.66
N LEU A 70 -14.63 -3.18 -9.08
CA LEU A 70 -15.08 -4.55 -8.81
C LEU A 70 -15.10 -5.39 -10.09
N HIS A 71 -14.34 -6.48 -10.06
CA HIS A 71 -14.23 -7.42 -11.17
C HIS A 71 -13.74 -6.84 -12.51
N LYS A 72 -13.00 -5.72 -12.50
CA LYS A 72 -12.49 -5.07 -13.71
C LYS A 72 -10.98 -5.11 -13.86
N VAL A 73 -10.24 -5.50 -12.82
CA VAL A 73 -8.77 -5.43 -12.80
C VAL A 73 -8.14 -6.79 -13.12
N THR A 74 -7.07 -6.81 -13.92
CA THR A 74 -6.33 -8.05 -14.24
C THR A 74 -5.09 -8.21 -13.37
N ILE A 75 -4.37 -7.10 -13.14
CA ILE A 75 -3.12 -7.04 -12.38
C ILE A 75 -3.20 -5.83 -11.46
N ILE A 76 -2.76 -5.97 -10.22
CA ILE A 76 -2.72 -4.89 -9.24
C ILE A 76 -1.26 -4.61 -8.87
N TYR A 77 -0.87 -3.34 -8.92
CA TYR A 77 0.38 -2.86 -8.34
C TYR A 77 0.10 -2.13 -7.03
N ALA A 78 0.75 -2.53 -5.94
CA ALA A 78 0.59 -1.93 -4.61
C ALA A 78 1.96 -1.54 -4.03
N GLY A 79 2.48 -0.37 -4.45
CA GLY A 79 3.73 0.21 -3.97
C GLY A 79 3.56 0.97 -2.67
N SER A 80 4.48 0.79 -1.72
CA SER A 80 4.54 1.48 -0.43
C SER A 80 3.22 1.50 0.34
N PHE A 81 2.47 0.39 0.31
CA PHE A 81 1.09 0.36 0.79
C PHE A 81 0.88 -0.51 2.04
N PHE A 82 1.00 -1.84 1.94
CA PHE A 82 0.64 -2.76 3.03
C PHE A 82 1.29 -2.45 4.40
N HIS A 83 2.57 -2.09 4.39
CA HIS A 83 3.37 -1.84 5.61
C HIS A 83 2.91 -0.61 6.43
N LEU A 84 1.93 0.15 5.93
CA LEU A 84 1.32 1.29 6.63
C LEU A 84 0.21 0.86 7.60
N PHE A 85 -0.27 -0.38 7.49
CA PHE A 85 -1.49 -0.84 8.14
C PHE A 85 -1.21 -1.96 9.15
N ASN A 86 -2.07 -2.08 10.16
CA ASN A 86 -2.04 -3.21 11.07
C ASN A 86 -2.53 -4.49 10.38
N TRP A 87 -2.37 -5.65 11.03
CA TRP A 87 -2.76 -6.95 10.46
C TRP A 87 -4.22 -6.99 9.97
N THR A 88 -5.17 -6.58 10.83
CA THR A 88 -6.61 -6.61 10.52
C THR A 88 -6.96 -5.73 9.32
N GLN A 89 -6.38 -4.53 9.26
CA GLN A 89 -6.54 -3.61 8.13
C GLN A 89 -5.96 -4.21 6.84
N GLN A 90 -4.79 -4.88 6.92
CA GLN A 90 -4.19 -5.54 5.76
C GLN A 90 -5.05 -6.70 5.24
N ILE A 91 -5.67 -7.49 6.12
CA ILE A 91 -6.66 -8.52 5.72
C ILE A 91 -7.84 -7.88 4.98
N TYR A 92 -8.38 -6.79 5.53
CA TYR A 92 -9.49 -6.08 4.93
C TYR A 92 -9.15 -5.54 3.53
N ILE A 93 -8.00 -4.87 3.41
CA ILE A 93 -7.42 -4.41 2.15
C ILE A 93 -7.27 -5.58 1.17
N GLY A 94 -6.68 -6.70 1.61
CA GLY A 94 -6.47 -7.90 0.80
C GLY A 94 -7.78 -8.40 0.19
N LYS A 95 -8.86 -8.48 1.00
CA LYS A 95 -10.19 -8.87 0.51
C LYS A 95 -10.72 -7.92 -0.57
N ARG A 96 -10.57 -6.61 -0.41
CA ARG A 96 -11.00 -5.63 -1.42
C ARG A 96 -10.22 -5.79 -2.72
N LEU A 97 -8.90 -5.94 -2.63
CA LEU A 97 -8.05 -6.17 -3.81
C LEU A 97 -8.47 -7.44 -4.57
N VAL A 98 -8.79 -8.52 -3.85
CA VAL A 98 -9.34 -9.74 -4.47
C VAL A 98 -10.67 -9.46 -5.17
N GLY A 99 -11.54 -8.63 -4.58
CA GLY A 99 -12.81 -8.22 -5.19
C GLY A 99 -12.65 -7.43 -6.50
N PHE A 100 -11.60 -6.63 -6.61
CA PHE A 100 -11.32 -5.85 -7.83
C PHE A 100 -10.88 -6.73 -9.01
N LEU A 101 -10.33 -7.91 -8.74
CA LEU A 101 -9.86 -8.81 -9.79
C LEU A 101 -11.03 -9.37 -10.61
N LYS A 102 -10.85 -9.41 -11.94
CA LYS A 102 -11.81 -9.98 -12.89
C LYS A 102 -12.16 -11.41 -12.50
N ARG A 103 -13.46 -11.74 -12.54
CA ARG A 103 -13.94 -13.10 -12.29
C ARG A 103 -13.33 -14.07 -13.31
N GLY A 104 -12.93 -15.24 -12.83
CA GLY A 104 -12.34 -16.28 -13.68
C GLY A 104 -10.92 -16.00 -14.14
N THR A 105 -10.27 -14.93 -13.66
CA THR A 105 -8.83 -14.73 -13.85
C THR A 105 -8.08 -15.93 -13.30
N LYS A 106 -7.25 -16.54 -14.15
CA LYS A 106 -6.30 -17.58 -13.73
C LYS A 106 -4.97 -16.90 -13.47
N ASN A 107 -4.29 -17.26 -12.38
CA ASN A 107 -3.01 -16.67 -11.98
C ASN A 107 -3.10 -15.15 -11.81
N ALA A 108 -4.15 -14.67 -11.13
CA ALA A 108 -4.26 -13.25 -10.81
C ALA A 108 -3.02 -12.80 -10.03
N LEU A 109 -2.58 -11.56 -10.28
CA LEU A 109 -1.29 -11.07 -9.80
C LEU A 109 -1.45 -9.74 -9.07
N ILE A 110 -0.93 -9.71 -7.84
CA ILE A 110 -0.76 -8.50 -7.04
C ILE A 110 0.73 -8.40 -6.71
N TYR A 111 1.37 -7.31 -7.07
CA TYR A 111 2.80 -7.15 -6.85
C TYR A 111 3.14 -5.74 -6.41
N GLY A 112 4.32 -5.54 -5.84
CA GLY A 112 4.70 -4.24 -5.36
C GLY A 112 6.03 -4.24 -4.65
N ARG A 113 6.33 -3.10 -4.05
CA ARG A 113 7.48 -2.90 -3.18
C ARG A 113 6.98 -2.27 -1.91
N HIS A 114 7.41 -2.76 -0.76
CA HIS A 114 7.09 -2.17 0.53
C HIS A 114 8.24 -2.40 1.52
N ILE A 115 8.04 -2.01 2.77
CA ILE A 115 9.04 -2.24 3.81
C ILE A 115 8.68 -3.53 4.52
N GLY A 116 9.57 -4.51 4.38
CA GLY A 116 9.51 -5.77 5.09
C GLY A 116 10.43 -5.74 6.31
N THR A 117 10.52 -6.88 6.98
CA THR A 117 11.41 -7.05 8.14
C THR A 117 11.96 -8.46 8.27
N THR A 118 13.09 -8.62 8.96
CA THR A 118 13.61 -9.91 9.42
C THR A 118 13.00 -10.36 10.77
N ARG A 119 12.21 -9.51 11.44
CA ARG A 119 11.50 -9.83 12.69
C ARG A 119 10.02 -9.44 12.57
N PRO A 120 9.16 -10.30 11.99
CA PRO A 120 7.77 -9.94 11.71
C PRO A 120 7.00 -9.67 12.99
N GLY A 121 6.14 -8.65 12.94
CA GLY A 121 5.35 -8.24 14.09
C GLY A 121 4.84 -6.81 13.98
N PRO A 122 3.94 -6.41 14.91
CA PRO A 122 3.66 -4.99 15.12
C PRO A 122 4.93 -4.28 15.60
N SER A 123 5.01 -2.97 15.37
CA SER A 123 6.07 -2.15 15.95
C SER A 123 6.23 -2.43 17.46
N PRO A 124 7.44 -2.74 17.98
CA PRO A 124 7.64 -3.05 19.40
C PRO A 124 7.26 -1.93 20.36
N LEU A 125 7.13 -0.70 19.84
CA LEU A 125 6.76 0.51 20.59
C LEU A 125 5.27 0.84 20.48
N GLY A 126 4.49 -0.02 19.83
CA GLY A 126 3.15 0.26 19.36
C GLY A 126 2.03 -0.46 20.13
N ASN A 127 0.79 -0.03 19.92
CA ASN A 127 -0.43 -0.75 20.32
C ASN A 127 -0.98 -1.60 19.15
N ASP A 128 -2.14 -2.25 19.32
CA ASP A 128 -2.80 -3.07 18.28
C ASP A 128 -3.11 -2.34 16.97
N MET A 129 -3.09 -1.00 16.97
CA MET A 129 -3.27 -0.18 15.76
C MET A 129 -1.97 0.04 14.98
N SER A 130 -0.85 -0.48 15.47
CA SER A 130 0.45 -0.24 14.88
C SER A 130 0.63 -1.02 13.59
N PRO A 131 1.37 -0.46 12.62
CA PRO A 131 1.66 -1.18 11.39
C PRO A 131 2.36 -2.51 11.67
N TYR A 132 1.97 -3.54 10.89
CA TYR A 132 2.58 -4.86 10.96
C TYR A 132 3.56 -5.01 9.79
N LEU A 133 4.85 -5.17 10.11
CA LEU A 133 5.87 -5.43 9.10
C LEU A 133 6.03 -6.93 8.89
N HIS A 134 6.27 -7.31 7.64
CA HIS A 134 6.30 -8.71 7.24
C HIS A 134 7.67 -9.18 6.78
N ASP A 135 8.03 -10.39 7.17
CA ASP A 135 8.89 -11.27 6.39
C ASP A 135 8.05 -12.09 5.38
N LYS A 136 8.69 -12.97 4.61
CA LYS A 136 7.99 -13.84 3.65
C LYS A 136 6.91 -14.69 4.32
N ASP A 137 7.24 -15.34 5.43
CA ASP A 137 6.35 -16.34 6.05
C ASP A 137 5.13 -15.68 6.70
N SER A 138 5.30 -14.53 7.34
CA SER A 138 4.17 -13.77 7.89
C SER A 138 3.30 -13.15 6.82
N PHE A 139 3.86 -12.71 5.68
CA PHE A 139 3.05 -12.22 4.57
C PHE A 139 2.28 -13.35 3.89
N GLN A 140 2.88 -14.54 3.76
CA GLN A 140 2.16 -15.73 3.33
C GLN A 140 0.97 -16.04 4.25
N ARG A 141 1.15 -16.00 5.58
CA ARG A 141 0.05 -16.22 6.54
C ARG A 141 -1.08 -15.20 6.40
N LEU A 142 -0.76 -13.93 6.16
CA LEU A 142 -1.76 -12.90 5.89
C LEU A 142 -2.58 -13.28 4.64
N TRP A 143 -1.92 -13.69 3.56
CA TRP A 143 -2.58 -14.07 2.31
C TRP A 143 -3.31 -15.41 2.35
N ASP A 144 -2.91 -16.32 3.23
CA ASP A 144 -3.66 -17.54 3.54
C ASP A 144 -5.00 -17.19 4.19
N GLU A 145 -5.01 -16.23 5.12
CA GLU A 145 -6.23 -15.75 5.78
C GLU A 145 -7.14 -14.97 4.81
N VAL A 146 -6.58 -14.09 3.98
CA VAL A 146 -7.33 -13.45 2.88
C VAL A 146 -7.95 -14.53 1.99
N GLY A 147 -7.15 -15.51 1.57
CA GLY A 147 -7.59 -16.61 0.71
C GLY A 147 -8.74 -17.41 1.32
N TYR A 148 -8.65 -17.74 2.61
CA TYR A 148 -9.74 -18.40 3.34
C TYR A 148 -11.02 -17.56 3.31
N LEU A 149 -10.92 -16.26 3.58
CA LEU A 149 -12.07 -15.34 3.63
C LEU A 149 -12.69 -15.03 2.27
N THR A 150 -11.94 -15.19 1.18
CA THR A 150 -12.40 -14.94 -0.19
C THR A 150 -12.62 -16.22 -1.00
N ASN A 151 -12.44 -17.39 -0.39
CA ASN A 151 -12.51 -18.70 -1.05
C ASN A 151 -11.59 -18.80 -2.29
N THR A 152 -10.32 -18.43 -2.10
CA THR A 152 -9.24 -18.45 -3.10
C THR A 152 -7.94 -18.93 -2.43
N LYS A 153 -6.90 -19.25 -3.20
CA LYS A 153 -5.56 -19.52 -2.65
C LYS A 153 -4.48 -18.69 -3.33
N TRP A 154 -3.50 -18.27 -2.53
CA TRP A 154 -2.45 -17.35 -2.94
C TRP A 154 -1.08 -17.88 -2.52
N ALA A 155 -0.08 -17.64 -3.35
CA ALA A 155 1.32 -17.86 -3.02
C ALA A 155 2.07 -16.53 -3.01
N VAL A 156 2.92 -16.35 -2.00
CA VAL A 156 3.69 -15.14 -1.76
C VAL A 156 5.17 -15.40 -2.02
N GLU A 157 5.76 -14.53 -2.83
CA GLU A 157 7.20 -14.40 -3.02
C GLU A 157 7.64 -13.03 -2.54
N ILE A 158 8.77 -12.99 -1.82
CA ILE A 158 9.40 -11.75 -1.35
C ILE A 158 10.90 -11.85 -1.62
N GLU A 159 11.47 -10.76 -2.13
CA GLU A 159 12.91 -10.60 -2.30
C GLU A 159 13.37 -9.22 -1.84
N PRO A 160 14.62 -9.05 -1.35
CA PRO A 160 15.18 -7.75 -1.05
C PRO A 160 15.23 -6.86 -2.31
N ALA A 161 14.84 -5.59 -2.20
CA ALA A 161 14.85 -4.66 -3.33
C ALA A 161 16.27 -4.13 -3.70
N GLY A 162 17.31 -4.56 -2.98
CA GLY A 162 18.72 -4.22 -3.24
C GLY A 162 19.17 -2.83 -2.77
N GLU A 163 18.24 -1.94 -2.41
CA GLU A 163 18.52 -0.62 -1.84
C GLU A 163 18.82 -0.70 -0.35
N LYS A 164 19.90 -0.03 0.10
CA LYS A 164 20.14 0.17 1.53
C LYS A 164 19.25 1.32 2.01
N ILE A 165 18.49 1.10 3.08
CA ILE A 165 17.86 2.22 3.80
C ILE A 165 19.02 3.07 4.34
N VAL A 166 19.08 4.35 3.96
CA VAL A 166 20.00 5.31 4.59
C VAL A 166 19.73 5.26 6.09
N ASP A 167 20.75 5.19 6.96
CA ASP A 167 20.59 5.09 8.41
C ASP A 167 19.67 6.20 8.95
N VAL A 168 18.36 5.96 8.97
CA VAL A 168 17.37 6.82 9.59
C VAL A 168 17.29 6.35 11.04
N PRO A 169 17.60 7.19 12.04
CA PRO A 169 17.67 6.80 13.46
C PRO A 169 16.40 6.19 14.07
N ARG A 170 15.30 6.08 13.29
CA ARG A 170 13.98 5.59 13.68
C ARG A 170 13.52 4.33 12.93
N ILE A 171 14.30 3.82 11.99
CA ILE A 171 13.98 2.56 11.31
C ILE A 171 14.68 1.43 12.10
N ASP A 172 13.90 0.43 12.53
CA ASP A 172 14.46 -0.76 13.18
C ASP A 172 15.51 -1.38 12.23
N ARG A 173 16.65 -1.81 12.77
CA ARG A 173 17.78 -2.34 11.97
C ARG A 173 17.40 -3.53 11.10
N ASP A 174 16.24 -4.11 11.40
CA ASP A 174 15.67 -5.29 10.80
C ASP A 174 14.63 -4.96 9.71
N ALA A 175 14.32 -3.69 9.47
CA ALA A 175 13.45 -3.26 8.39
C ALA A 175 14.27 -3.04 7.11
N GLN A 176 13.72 -3.50 5.98
CA GLN A 176 14.36 -3.36 4.68
C GLN A 176 13.32 -3.23 3.56
N PRO A 177 13.63 -2.57 2.45
CA PRO A 177 12.73 -2.53 1.31
C PRO A 177 12.77 -3.89 0.62
N VAL A 178 11.58 -4.42 0.33
CA VAL A 178 11.41 -5.70 -0.35
C VAL A 178 10.43 -5.55 -1.51
N ASN A 179 10.68 -6.29 -2.58
CA ASN A 179 9.70 -6.53 -3.62
C ASN A 179 8.88 -7.75 -3.24
N PHE A 180 7.59 -7.73 -3.56
CA PHE A 180 6.70 -8.86 -3.35
C PHE A 180 5.87 -9.16 -4.60
N VAL A 181 5.51 -10.43 -4.72
CA VAL A 181 4.57 -10.98 -5.69
C VAL A 181 3.61 -11.88 -4.93
N ILE A 182 2.32 -11.65 -5.11
CA ILE A 182 1.23 -12.48 -4.61
C ILE A 182 0.48 -12.96 -5.84
N HIS A 183 0.50 -14.26 -6.09
CA HIS A 183 -0.16 -14.84 -7.27
C HIS A 183 -1.17 -15.91 -6.88
N GLN A 184 -2.31 -15.91 -7.57
CA GLN A 184 -3.37 -16.87 -7.32
C GLN A 184 -2.97 -18.26 -7.81
N ILE A 185 -3.12 -19.27 -6.95
CA ILE A 185 -2.79 -20.66 -7.25
C ILE A 185 -4.00 -21.60 -7.32
N SER A 186 -5.17 -21.17 -6.82
CA SER A 186 -6.48 -21.81 -7.06
C SER A 186 -7.64 -20.90 -6.72
#